data_AF-A0A363TVJ2-F1
#
_entry.id   AF-A0A363TVJ2-F1
#
_cell.length_a   1.000
_cell.length_b   1.000
_cell.length_c   1.000
_cell.angle_alpha   90.00
_cell.angle_beta   90.00
_cell.angle_gamma   90.00
#
_symmetry.space_group_name_H-M   'P 1'
#
loop_
_entity.id
_entity.type
_entity.pdbx_description
1 polymer ?
#
loop_
_entity_poly.entity_id
_entity_poly.type
_entity_poly.pdbx_seq_one_letter_code
_entity_poly.pdbx_strand_id
1 'polypeptide(L)'
;MAISLAIAFAAGQMIATEFLITDEFAAVMLGHVIFGLVAIALFAVAYARARRPALFNWTALAVAALFAGLVLLPALTDAVRSQGTSPYNLDKNLEILLAMLLPGLLLVLIQWSLVRRRWLSLREPEGAYTGWPWITTVVAAVAVLSPPGLAILRSALRQSSTDWLREINLMLALGAGAVLAVAAVIECVIRVRMLRSRAVAASRALAPDAEKWQQVFGDDARSR
;
A
#
# COMPACT_ATOMS: atom_id res chain seq x y z
N MET A 1 3.85 9.63 -10.42
CA MET A 1 4.55 10.50 -9.46
C MET A 1 3.67 11.67 -9.05
N ALA A 2 3.25 12.56 -9.96
CA ALA A 2 2.26 13.60 -9.63
C ALA A 2 0.96 13.02 -9.03
N ILE A 3 0.50 11.86 -9.53
CA ILE A 3 -0.71 11.17 -9.07
C ILE A 3 -0.62 10.76 -7.58
N SER A 4 0.52 10.25 -7.09
CA SER A 4 0.64 9.82 -5.69
C SER A 4 0.63 11.01 -4.72
N LEU A 5 1.27 12.12 -5.12
CA LEU A 5 1.24 13.38 -4.35
C LEU A 5 -0.17 13.99 -4.34
N ALA A 6 -0.87 13.99 -5.49
CA ALA A 6 -2.23 14.48 -5.59
C ALA A 6 -3.21 13.67 -4.73
N ILE A 7 -3.10 12.33 -4.73
CA ILE A 7 -3.94 11.47 -3.87
C ILE A 7 -3.63 11.69 -2.39
N ALA A 8 -2.35 11.78 -2.02
CA ALA A 8 -1.97 12.07 -0.64
C ALA A 8 -2.45 13.46 -0.19
N PHE A 9 -2.39 14.46 -1.08
CA PHE A 9 -2.94 15.80 -0.82
C PHE A 9 -4.45 15.78 -0.63
N ALA A 10 -5.19 15.10 -1.51
CA ALA A 10 -6.65 14.96 -1.39
C ALA A 10 -7.04 14.23 -0.10
N ALA A 11 -6.34 13.14 0.23
CA ALA A 11 -6.53 12.41 1.48
C ALA A 11 -6.26 13.30 2.70
N GLY A 12 -5.14 14.04 2.68
CA GLY A 12 -4.78 15.00 3.73
C GLY A 12 -5.87 16.06 3.90
N GLN A 13 -6.35 16.66 2.81
CA GLN A 13 -7.42 17.66 2.83
C GLN A 13 -8.69 17.11 3.47
N MET A 14 -9.16 15.93 3.05
CA MET A 14 -10.36 15.31 3.61
C MET A 14 -10.24 15.07 5.12
N ILE A 15 -9.08 14.60 5.57
CA ILE A 15 -8.83 14.38 6.99
C ILE A 15 -8.76 15.71 7.75
N ALA A 16 -8.06 16.71 7.21
CA ALA A 16 -7.95 18.04 7.83
C ALA A 16 -9.31 18.71 8.01
N THR A 17 -10.20 18.59 7.02
CA THR A 17 -11.57 19.09 7.12
C THR A 17 -12.40 18.35 8.17
N GLU A 18 -12.27 17.02 8.25
CA GLU A 18 -13.05 16.18 9.18
C GLU A 18 -12.64 16.38 10.65
N PHE A 19 -11.35 16.59 10.89
CA PHE A 19 -10.79 16.80 12.24
C PHE A 19 -10.59 18.27 12.60
N LEU A 20 -10.97 19.22 11.73
CA LEU A 20 -10.82 20.67 11.96
C LEU A 20 -9.37 21.08 12.28
N ILE A 21 -8.40 20.47 11.59
CA ILE A 21 -6.95 20.69 11.78
C ILE A 21 -6.42 21.63 10.68
N THR A 22 -7.12 22.73 10.40
CA THR A 22 -6.80 23.60 9.25
C THR A 22 -5.51 24.40 9.42
N ASP A 23 -5.19 24.78 10.66
CA ASP A 23 -4.01 25.61 10.96
C ASP A 23 -2.73 24.79 10.86
N GLU A 24 -2.76 23.55 11.38
CA GLU A 24 -1.62 22.65 11.35
C GLU A 24 -1.47 21.91 10.01
N PHE A 25 -2.48 22.00 9.14
CA PHE A 25 -2.52 21.33 7.85
C PHE A 25 -1.33 21.68 6.95
N ALA A 26 -0.94 22.95 6.89
CA ALA A 26 0.15 23.38 6.02
C ALA A 26 1.48 22.71 6.40
N ALA A 27 1.78 22.62 7.70
CA ALA A 27 2.98 21.95 8.21
C ALA A 27 2.93 20.44 7.98
N VAL A 28 1.79 19.81 8.25
CA VAL A 28 1.56 18.39 7.97
C VAL A 28 1.80 18.10 6.49
N MET A 29 1.25 18.92 5.59
CA MET A 29 1.40 18.74 4.15
C MET A 29 2.82 18.96 3.67
N LEU A 30 3.52 19.97 4.18
CA LEU A 30 4.92 20.18 3.87
C LEU A 30 5.76 18.96 4.29
N GLY A 31 5.50 18.41 5.48
CA GLY A 31 6.12 17.17 5.95
C GLY A 31 5.88 15.99 5.00
N HIS A 32 4.65 15.81 4.51
CA HIS A 32 4.32 14.78 3.53
C HIS A 32 5.00 14.98 2.18
N VAL A 33 5.15 16.22 1.72
CA VAL A 33 5.86 16.53 0.47
C VAL A 33 7.33 16.15 0.63
N ILE A 34 7.98 16.60 1.70
CA ILE A 34 9.39 16.28 1.98
C ILE A 34 9.59 14.78 2.09
N PHE A 35 8.78 14.11 2.91
CA PHE A 35 8.82 12.66 3.07
C PHE A 35 8.59 11.95 1.73
N GLY A 36 7.63 12.42 0.94
CA GLY A 36 7.32 11.86 -0.36
C GLY A 36 8.50 11.95 -1.33
N LEU A 37 9.24 13.07 -1.34
CA LEU A 37 10.48 13.21 -2.12
C LEU A 37 11.56 12.22 -1.68
N VAL A 38 11.76 12.06 -0.37
CA VAL A 38 12.70 11.08 0.19
C VAL A 38 12.31 9.65 -0.19
N ALA A 39 11.04 9.30 -0.05
CA ALA A 39 10.52 7.99 -0.45
C ALA A 39 10.74 7.72 -1.94
N ILE A 40 10.54 8.72 -2.81
CA ILE A 40 10.84 8.62 -4.25
C ILE A 40 12.31 8.29 -4.48
N ALA A 41 13.22 9.02 -3.82
CA ALA A 41 14.65 8.78 -3.96
C ALA A 41 15.03 7.35 -3.53
N LEU A 42 14.50 6.88 -2.40
CA LEU A 42 14.72 5.52 -1.91
C LEU A 42 14.19 4.45 -2.86
N PHE A 43 12.97 4.63 -3.39
CA PHE A 43 12.42 3.71 -4.38
C PHE A 43 13.17 3.76 -5.71
N ALA A 44 13.68 4.92 -6.14
CA ALA A 44 14.50 5.04 -7.33
C ALA A 44 15.83 4.27 -7.18
N VAL A 45 16.49 4.38 -6.01
CA VAL A 45 17.68 3.59 -5.69
C VAL A 45 17.37 2.09 -5.66
N ALA A 46 16.26 1.69 -5.01
CA ALA A 46 15.82 0.30 -4.98
C ALA A 46 15.53 -0.21 -6.39
N TYR A 47 14.90 0.58 -7.25
CA TYR A 47 14.63 0.25 -8.63
C TYR A 47 15.90 0.01 -9.44
N ALA A 48 16.91 0.88 -9.29
CA ALA A 48 18.19 0.74 -9.97
C ALA A 48 18.95 -0.53 -9.52
N ARG A 49 18.85 -0.91 -8.24
CA ARG A 49 19.57 -2.06 -7.67
C ARG A 49 18.79 -3.38 -7.66
N ALA A 50 17.48 -3.36 -7.85
CA ALA A 50 16.64 -4.53 -7.73
C ALA A 50 17.03 -5.61 -8.75
N ARG A 51 17.46 -6.77 -8.23
CA ARG A 51 17.57 -8.03 -9.00
C ARG A 51 16.35 -8.93 -8.80
N ARG A 52 15.57 -8.70 -7.74
CA ARG A 52 14.38 -9.48 -7.38
C ARG A 52 13.24 -8.54 -6.99
N PRO A 53 11.97 -8.90 -7.27
CA PRO A 53 10.81 -8.08 -6.92
C PRO A 53 10.61 -7.95 -5.39
N ALA A 54 11.14 -8.88 -4.61
CA ALA A 54 11.08 -8.85 -3.14
C ALA A 54 11.75 -7.60 -2.55
N LEU A 55 12.76 -7.02 -3.22
CA LEU A 55 13.43 -5.81 -2.72
C LEU A 55 12.45 -4.64 -2.58
N PHE A 56 11.51 -4.49 -3.52
CA PHE A 56 10.50 -3.42 -3.45
C PHE A 56 9.58 -3.54 -2.23
N ASN A 57 9.25 -4.77 -1.83
CA ASN A 57 8.42 -5.02 -0.65
C ASN A 57 9.18 -4.62 0.62
N TRP A 58 10.45 -5.02 0.72
CA TRP A 58 11.30 -4.63 1.85
C TRP A 58 11.56 -3.13 1.90
N THR A 59 11.79 -2.48 0.75
CA THR A 59 11.91 -1.02 0.68
C THR A 59 10.63 -0.33 1.12
N ALA A 60 9.46 -0.77 0.64
CA ALA A 60 8.19 -0.20 1.06
C ALA A 60 7.96 -0.35 2.56
N LEU A 61 8.24 -1.53 3.11
CA LEU A 61 8.10 -1.80 4.55
C LEU A 61 9.07 -0.95 5.38
N ALA A 62 10.33 -0.83 4.94
CA ALA A 62 11.33 0.00 5.62
C ALA A 62 10.96 1.50 5.58
N VAL A 63 10.48 2.00 4.43
CA VAL A 63 10.03 3.39 4.28
C VAL A 63 8.78 3.67 5.12
N ALA A 64 7.81 2.75 5.13
CA ALA A 64 6.62 2.87 5.96
C ALA A 64 6.95 2.82 7.46
N ALA A 65 7.84 1.93 7.89
CA ALA A 65 8.30 1.85 9.27
C ALA A 65 9.07 3.11 9.70
N LEU A 66 9.94 3.62 8.83
CA LEU A 66 10.66 4.88 9.06
C LEU A 66 9.68 6.04 9.22
N PHE A 67 8.69 6.15 8.34
CA PHE A 67 7.66 7.18 8.41
C PHE A 67 6.86 7.09 9.71
N ALA A 68 6.37 5.90 10.05
CA ALA A 68 5.65 5.67 11.29
C ALA A 68 6.51 6.04 12.51
N GLY A 69 7.78 5.64 12.51
CA GLY A 69 8.73 6.01 13.56
C GLY A 69 8.93 7.52 13.69
N LEU A 70 9.03 8.24 12.58
CA LEU A 70 9.15 9.71 12.57
C LEU A 70 7.89 10.39 13.09
N VAL A 71 6.70 9.94 12.67
CA VAL A 71 5.40 10.48 13.11
C VAL A 71 5.14 10.21 14.59
N LEU A 72 5.65 9.08 15.12
CA LEU A 72 5.55 8.73 16.54
C LEU A 72 6.51 9.50 17.45
N LEU A 73 7.42 10.33 16.91
CA LEU A 73 8.33 11.13 17.72
C LEU A 73 7.54 12.24 18.47
N PRO A 74 7.63 12.30 19.81
CA PRO A 74 6.94 13.34 20.59
C PRO A 74 7.29 14.75 20.14
N ALA A 75 8.56 14.99 19.79
CA ALA A 75 9.02 16.29 19.31
C ALA A 75 8.32 16.75 18.03
N LEU A 76 7.96 15.82 17.13
CA LEU A 76 7.24 16.14 15.91
C LEU A 76 5.79 16.50 16.21
N THR A 77 5.13 15.72 17.08
CA THR A 77 3.76 16.00 17.52
C THR A 77 3.68 17.32 18.27
N ASP A 78 4.66 17.63 19.11
CA ASP A 78 4.73 18.88 19.86
C ASP A 78 4.99 20.08 18.94
N ALA A 79 5.88 19.93 17.96
CA ALA A 79 6.13 20.96 16.95
C ALA A 79 4.88 21.30 16.14
N VAL A 80 4.13 20.28 15.69
CA VAL A 80 2.88 20.47 14.95
C VAL A 80 1.81 21.09 15.85
N ARG A 81 1.71 20.62 17.11
CA ARG A 81 0.78 21.16 18.10
C ARG A 81 1.05 22.63 18.41
N SER A 82 2.31 23.05 18.47
CA SER A 82 2.69 24.43 18.76
C SER A 82 2.22 25.44 17.71
N GLN A 83 1.83 24.98 16.52
CA GLN A 83 1.29 25.82 15.45
C GLN A 83 -0.24 25.98 15.52
N GLY A 84 -0.93 25.15 16.31
CA GLY A 84 -2.38 25.16 16.42
C GLY A 84 -2.91 26.19 17.41
N THR A 85 -3.94 26.95 17.03
CA THR A 85 -4.59 27.94 17.92
C THR A 85 -5.79 27.38 18.69
N SER A 86 -6.15 26.11 18.48
CA SER A 86 -7.40 25.54 18.99
C SER A 86 -7.37 25.26 20.51
N PRO A 87 -8.38 25.71 21.28
CA PRO A 87 -8.42 25.56 22.74
C PRO A 87 -8.83 24.15 23.24
N TYR A 88 -9.29 23.24 22.37
CA TYR A 88 -9.73 21.90 22.75
C TYR A 88 -8.57 20.88 22.71
N ASN A 89 -8.01 20.52 23.88
CA ASN A 89 -6.63 20.01 23.99
C ASN A 89 -6.44 18.55 24.45
N LEU A 90 -7.49 17.81 24.85
CA LEU A 90 -7.31 16.54 25.57
C LEU A 90 -7.22 15.28 24.68
N ASP A 91 -7.84 15.25 23.48
CA ASP A 91 -7.83 14.07 22.58
C ASP A 91 -7.12 14.29 21.22
N LYS A 92 -6.52 15.47 21.01
CA LYS A 92 -6.03 15.93 19.69
C LYS A 92 -4.81 15.16 19.17
N ASN A 93 -4.00 14.59 20.06
CA ASN A 93 -2.74 13.93 19.68
C ASN A 93 -2.95 12.75 18.72
N LEU A 94 -3.99 11.95 18.96
CA LEU A 94 -4.29 10.77 18.15
C LEU A 94 -4.88 11.16 16.79
N GLU A 95 -5.74 12.19 16.76
CA GLU A 95 -6.31 12.75 15.53
C GLU A 95 -5.23 13.35 14.63
N ILE A 96 -4.31 14.14 15.19
CA ILE A 96 -3.13 14.67 14.48
C ILE A 96 -2.26 13.52 13.98
N LEU A 97 -2.01 12.51 14.80
CA LEU A 97 -1.18 11.38 14.43
C LEU A 97 -1.77 10.61 13.25
N LEU A 98 -3.08 10.41 13.21
CA LEU A 98 -3.75 9.77 12.07
C LEU A 98 -3.78 10.64 10.83
N ALA A 99 -3.99 11.94 10.99
CA ALA A 99 -3.89 12.91 9.91
C ALA A 99 -2.49 12.95 9.29
N MET A 100 -1.46 12.60 10.06
CA MET A 100 -0.11 12.41 9.56
C MET A 100 0.13 11.01 8.99
N LEU A 101 -0.32 9.96 9.68
CA LEU A 101 0.05 8.59 9.36
C LEU A 101 -0.64 8.09 8.08
N LEU A 102 -1.95 8.34 7.95
CA LEU A 102 -2.74 7.80 6.85
C LEU A 102 -2.29 8.30 5.47
N PRO A 103 -2.19 9.62 5.21
CA PRO A 103 -1.81 10.10 3.89
C PRO A 103 -0.40 9.68 3.52
N GLY A 104 0.54 9.66 4.48
CA GLY A 104 1.91 9.23 4.22
C GLY A 104 2.03 7.73 3.92
N LEU A 105 1.31 6.86 4.65
CA LEU A 105 1.28 5.43 4.33
C LEU A 105 0.66 5.16 2.96
N LEU A 106 -0.42 5.87 2.61
CA LEU A 106 -1.03 5.79 1.28
C LEU A 106 -0.06 6.21 0.18
N LEU A 107 0.68 7.30 0.41
CA LEU A 107 1.73 7.76 -0.51
C LEU A 107 2.76 6.65 -0.76
N VAL A 108 3.24 5.97 0.29
CA VAL A 108 4.21 4.87 0.18
C VAL A 108 3.61 3.69 -0.59
N LEU A 109 2.37 3.29 -0.27
CA LEU A 109 1.70 2.17 -0.95
C LEU A 109 1.50 2.44 -2.44
N ILE A 110 1.09 3.66 -2.80
CA ILE A 110 0.92 4.06 -4.19
C ILE A 110 2.27 4.06 -4.90
N GLN A 111 3.31 4.66 -4.32
CA GLN A 111 4.66 4.67 -4.91
C GLN A 111 5.21 3.26 -5.10
N TRP A 112 5.11 2.40 -4.07
CA TRP A 112 5.50 0.99 -4.14
C TRP A 112 4.81 0.27 -5.30
N SER A 113 3.48 0.41 -5.42
CA SER A 113 2.71 -0.28 -6.46
C SER A 113 3.13 0.17 -7.87
N LEU A 114 3.35 1.48 -8.07
CA LEU A 114 3.78 2.04 -9.35
C LEU A 114 5.19 1.59 -9.73
N VAL A 115 6.14 1.67 -8.80
CA VAL A 115 7.56 1.31 -9.04
C VAL A 115 7.69 -0.18 -9.32
N ARG A 116 7.04 -1.02 -8.51
CA ARG A 116 7.02 -2.46 -8.70
C ARG A 116 6.39 -2.85 -10.04
N ARG A 117 5.26 -2.25 -10.41
CA ARG A 117 4.61 -2.50 -11.70
C ARG A 117 5.52 -2.12 -12.86
N ARG A 118 6.12 -0.93 -12.82
CA ARG A 118 7.03 -0.48 -13.89
C ARG A 118 8.21 -1.43 -14.04
N TRP A 119 8.82 -1.85 -12.93
CA TRP A 119 9.93 -2.80 -12.95
C TRP A 119 9.52 -4.15 -13.56
N LEU A 120 8.39 -4.71 -13.13
CA LEU A 120 7.87 -5.98 -13.66
C LEU A 120 7.58 -5.85 -15.16
N SER A 121 6.94 -4.76 -15.60
CA SER A 121 6.60 -4.56 -17.01
C SER A 121 7.82 -4.52 -17.95
N LEU A 122 8.99 -4.10 -17.45
CA LEU A 122 10.21 -3.99 -18.26
C LEU A 122 11.08 -5.26 -18.24
N ARG A 123 10.96 -6.10 -17.21
CA ARG A 123 11.80 -7.30 -17.05
C ARG A 123 11.05 -8.61 -17.24
N GLU A 124 9.75 -8.60 -17.08
CA GLU A 124 8.86 -9.74 -17.24
C GLU A 124 7.67 -9.29 -18.13
N PRO A 125 7.82 -9.30 -19.47
CA PRO A 125 6.78 -8.88 -20.41
C PRO A 125 5.45 -9.65 -20.19
N GLU A 126 5.54 -10.92 -19.81
CA GLU A 126 4.39 -11.77 -19.47
C GLU A 126 3.78 -11.46 -18.09
N GLY A 127 4.54 -10.80 -17.22
CA GLY A 127 4.15 -10.31 -15.90
C GLY A 127 3.42 -8.96 -15.93
N ALA A 128 3.40 -8.26 -17.07
CA ALA A 128 2.71 -6.98 -17.27
C ALA A 128 1.19 -7.04 -17.03
N TYR A 129 0.58 -8.24 -17.07
CA TYR A 129 -0.82 -8.48 -16.76
C TYR A 129 -1.14 -8.57 -15.26
N THR A 130 -0.15 -8.45 -14.37
CA THR A 130 -0.38 -8.32 -12.91
C THR A 130 -0.82 -6.90 -12.53
N GLY A 131 -1.76 -6.33 -13.28
CA GLY A 131 -2.36 -5.02 -13.04
C GLY A 131 -3.42 -5.04 -11.93
N TRP A 132 -3.32 -5.89 -10.92
CA TRP A 132 -4.40 -6.14 -9.95
C TRP A 132 -4.18 -5.66 -8.49
N PRO A 133 -2.96 -5.62 -7.90
CA PRO A 133 -2.84 -5.26 -6.49
C PRO A 133 -3.13 -3.78 -6.19
N TRP A 134 -3.24 -2.92 -7.20
CA TRP A 134 -3.57 -1.51 -7.01
C TRP A 134 -5.07 -1.28 -6.86
N ILE A 135 -5.93 -2.12 -7.44
CA ILE A 135 -7.39 -1.96 -7.28
C ILE A 135 -7.77 -2.23 -5.82
N THR A 136 -7.24 -3.30 -5.22
CA THR A 136 -7.47 -3.60 -3.80
C THR A 136 -6.90 -2.51 -2.90
N THR A 137 -5.72 -1.97 -3.21
CA THR A 137 -5.13 -0.84 -2.49
C THR A 137 -5.98 0.44 -2.62
N VAL A 138 -6.48 0.75 -3.82
CA VAL A 138 -7.34 1.92 -4.07
C VAL A 138 -8.69 1.75 -3.41
N VAL A 139 -9.32 0.57 -3.50
CA VAL A 139 -10.60 0.28 -2.83
C VAL A 139 -10.44 0.37 -1.32
N ALA A 140 -9.37 -0.19 -0.75
CA ALA A 140 -9.08 -0.06 0.68
C ALA A 140 -8.85 1.40 1.07
N ALA A 141 -8.07 2.16 0.28
CA ALA A 141 -7.84 3.58 0.50
C ALA A 141 -9.14 4.38 0.46
N VAL A 142 -9.98 4.18 -0.56
CA VAL A 142 -11.27 4.85 -0.71
C VAL A 142 -12.22 4.47 0.42
N ALA A 143 -12.27 3.18 0.80
CA ALA A 143 -13.11 2.74 1.92
C ALA A 143 -12.70 3.42 3.23
N VAL A 144 -11.40 3.47 3.54
CA VAL A 144 -10.86 4.07 4.76
C VAL A 144 -10.99 5.59 4.76
N LEU A 145 -10.73 6.25 3.63
CA LEU A 145 -10.79 7.71 3.50
C LEU A 145 -12.18 8.26 3.21
N SER A 146 -13.16 7.40 2.93
CA SER A 146 -14.55 7.85 2.75
C SER A 146 -15.08 8.49 4.05
N PRO A 147 -16.02 9.44 3.98
CA PRO A 147 -16.65 10.01 5.17
C PRO A 147 -17.15 8.95 6.18
N PRO A 148 -17.84 7.86 5.78
CA PRO A 148 -18.20 6.80 6.72
C PRO A 148 -16.98 6.04 7.28
N GLY A 149 -15.95 5.80 6.48
CA GLY A 149 -14.71 5.18 6.96
C GLY A 149 -13.98 6.03 8.01
N LEU A 150 -13.89 7.34 7.78
CA LEU A 150 -13.32 8.30 8.72
C LEU A 150 -14.18 8.45 9.97
N ALA A 151 -15.51 8.43 9.85
CA ALA A 151 -16.42 8.47 11.01
C ALA A 151 -16.28 7.23 11.89
N ILE A 152 -16.18 6.03 11.29
CA ILE A 152 -15.91 4.77 12.01
C ILE A 152 -14.55 4.88 12.71
N LEU A 153 -13.52 5.30 11.98
CA LEU A 153 -12.17 5.48 12.53
C LEU A 153 -12.19 6.44 13.72
N ARG A 154 -12.78 7.63 13.57
CA ARG A 154 -12.93 8.65 14.62
C ARG A 154 -13.65 8.11 15.86
N SER A 155 -14.75 7.38 15.67
CA SER A 155 -15.51 6.81 16.77
C SER A 155 -14.76 5.70 17.52
N ALA A 156 -13.92 4.91 16.83
CA ALA A 156 -13.12 3.86 17.44
C ALA A 156 -12.01 4.44 18.35
N LEU A 157 -11.63 5.69 18.10
CA LEU A 157 -10.51 6.37 18.77
C LEU A 157 -10.95 7.21 19.97
N ARG A 158 -12.17 7.75 19.96
CA ARG A 158 -12.72 8.46 21.13
C ARG A 158 -13.06 7.46 22.24
N GLN A 159 -12.26 7.45 23.30
CA GLN A 159 -12.55 6.70 24.52
C GLN A 159 -13.61 7.43 25.36
N SER A 160 -14.88 7.30 24.97
CA SER A 160 -16.00 7.57 25.88
C SER A 160 -16.33 6.29 26.65
N SER A 161 -16.35 6.35 27.98
CA SER A 161 -16.65 5.21 28.87
C SER A 161 -18.11 4.75 28.81
N THR A 162 -18.97 5.43 28.05
CA THR A 162 -20.41 5.15 27.92
C THR A 162 -20.86 4.77 26.50
N ASP A 163 -19.94 4.64 25.54
CA ASP A 163 -20.30 4.51 24.13
C ASP A 163 -20.42 3.04 23.68
N TRP A 164 -21.63 2.50 23.78
CA TRP A 164 -22.06 1.29 23.05
C TRP A 164 -21.78 1.39 21.53
N LEU A 165 -21.74 2.61 20.99
CA LEU A 165 -21.32 2.90 19.62
C LEU A 165 -19.88 2.46 19.32
N ARG A 166 -18.99 2.43 20.32
CA ARG A 166 -17.61 1.94 20.14
C ARG A 166 -17.60 0.47 19.74
N GLU A 167 -18.41 -0.36 20.38
CA GLU A 167 -18.49 -1.79 20.07
C GLU A 167 -19.00 -2.02 18.65
N ILE A 168 -20.03 -1.28 18.24
CA ILE A 168 -20.57 -1.33 16.87
C ILE A 168 -19.52 -0.90 15.85
N ASN A 169 -18.82 0.21 16.09
CA ASN A 169 -17.81 0.71 15.17
C ASN A 169 -16.56 -0.17 15.11
N LEU A 170 -16.16 -0.77 16.23
CA LEU A 170 -15.10 -1.77 16.27
C LEU A 170 -15.51 -3.04 15.53
N MET A 171 -16.76 -3.48 15.67
CA MET A 171 -17.31 -4.62 14.92
C MET A 171 -17.38 -4.32 13.42
N LEU A 172 -17.76 -3.10 13.01
CA LEU A 172 -17.72 -2.63 11.62
C LEU A 172 -16.29 -2.56 11.07
N ALA A 173 -15.34 -2.03 11.84
CA ALA A 173 -13.94 -1.95 11.45
C ALA A 173 -13.31 -3.34 11.31
N LEU A 174 -13.57 -4.25 12.25
CA LEU A 174 -13.16 -5.65 12.17
C LEU A 174 -13.83 -6.36 10.99
N GLY A 175 -15.12 -6.09 10.74
CA GLY A 175 -15.85 -6.61 9.59
C GLY A 175 -15.24 -6.16 8.27
N ALA A 176 -14.93 -4.86 8.13
CA ALA A 176 -14.26 -4.31 6.96
C ALA A 176 -12.85 -4.91 6.80
N GLY A 177 -12.09 -5.03 7.89
CA GLY A 177 -10.78 -5.69 7.90
C GLY A 177 -10.86 -7.16 7.47
N ALA A 178 -11.87 -7.90 7.94
CA ALA A 178 -12.11 -9.28 7.57
C ALA A 178 -12.48 -9.42 6.09
N VAL A 179 -13.34 -8.54 5.56
CA VAL A 179 -13.68 -8.52 4.12
C VAL A 179 -12.45 -8.23 3.27
N LEU A 180 -11.62 -7.27 3.67
CA LEU A 180 -10.35 -6.97 2.99
C LEU A 180 -9.37 -8.14 3.06
N ALA A 181 -9.29 -8.83 4.20
CA ALA A 181 -8.46 -10.02 4.36
C ALA A 181 -8.94 -11.17 3.47
N VAL A 182 -10.25 -11.42 3.40
CA VAL A 182 -10.85 -12.41 2.49
C VAL A 182 -10.56 -12.05 1.04
N ALA A 183 -10.72 -10.78 0.64
CA ALA A 183 -10.38 -10.32 -0.69
C ALA A 183 -8.89 -10.55 -1.02
N ALA A 184 -8.00 -10.27 -0.07
CA ALA A 184 -6.57 -10.51 -0.21
C ALA A 184 -6.22 -12.01 -0.33
N VAL A 185 -6.91 -12.87 0.41
CA VAL A 185 -6.75 -14.34 0.32
C VAL A 185 -7.25 -14.84 -1.03
N ILE A 186 -8.44 -14.40 -1.47
CA ILE A 186 -8.98 -14.74 -2.80
C ILE A 186 -7.99 -14.31 -3.89
N GLU A 187 -7.45 -13.09 -3.79
CA GLU A 187 -6.43 -12.59 -4.72
C GLU A 187 -5.18 -13.49 -4.72
N CYS A 188 -4.70 -13.89 -3.55
CA CYS A 188 -3.54 -14.78 -3.40
C CYS A 188 -3.80 -16.15 -4.05
N VAL A 189 -4.97 -16.74 -3.82
CA VAL A 189 -5.35 -18.04 -4.38
C VAL A 189 -5.47 -17.98 -5.90
N ILE A 190 -6.13 -16.95 -6.44
CA ILE A 190 -6.24 -16.74 -7.89
C ILE A 190 -4.85 -16.61 -8.51
N ARG A 191 -3.95 -15.86 -7.85
CA ARG A 191 -2.56 -15.67 -8.31
C ARG A 191 -1.78 -16.98 -8.36
N VAL A 192 -1.83 -17.79 -7.29
CA VAL A 192 -1.13 -19.08 -7.23
C VAL A 192 -1.68 -20.02 -8.31
N ARG A 193 -3.00 -20.05 -8.51
CA ARG A 193 -3.63 -20.86 -9.55
C ARG A 193 -3.18 -20.45 -10.95
N MET A 194 -3.24 -19.15 -11.27
CA MET A 194 -2.81 -18.66 -12.59
C MET A 194 -1.34 -18.97 -12.87
N LEU A 195 -0.45 -18.82 -11.88
CA LEU A 195 0.97 -19.16 -12.03
C LEU A 195 1.17 -20.66 -12.28
N ARG A 196 0.44 -21.54 -11.57
CA ARG A 196 0.49 -22.99 -11.80
C ARG A 196 -0.03 -23.38 -13.17
N SER A 197 -1.18 -22.85 -13.59
CA SER A 197 -1.73 -23.14 -14.92
C SER A 197 -0.78 -22.74 -16.05
N ARG A 198 -0.04 -21.64 -15.88
CA ARG A 198 0.96 -21.19 -16.85
C ARG A 198 2.22 -22.05 -16.85
N ALA A 199 2.71 -22.47 -15.69
CA ALA A 199 3.84 -23.40 -15.62
C ALA A 199 3.53 -24.71 -16.36
N VAL A 200 2.28 -25.19 -16.26
CA VAL A 200 1.79 -26.38 -16.99
C VAL A 200 1.65 -26.10 -18.50
N ALA A 201 1.16 -24.92 -18.89
CA ALA A 201 1.07 -24.57 -20.30
C ALA A 201 2.45 -24.45 -20.96
N ALA A 202 3.42 -23.83 -20.27
CA ALA A 202 4.80 -23.71 -20.74
C ALA A 202 5.50 -25.07 -20.85
N SER A 203 5.32 -25.98 -19.89
CA SER A 203 5.89 -27.33 -19.98
C SER A 203 5.28 -28.14 -21.13
N ARG A 204 3.99 -27.97 -21.42
CA ARG A 204 3.34 -28.60 -22.59
C ARG A 204 3.81 -28.01 -23.92
N ALA A 205 4.08 -26.72 -23.99
CA ALA A 205 4.59 -26.09 -25.21
C ALA A 205 6.00 -26.56 -25.58
N LEU A 206 6.81 -26.93 -24.58
CA LEU A 206 8.17 -27.46 -24.77
C LEU A 206 8.20 -28.98 -25.01
N ALA A 207 7.14 -29.71 -24.65
CA ALA A 207 7.03 -31.16 -24.84
C ALA A 207 7.05 -31.66 -26.31
N PRO A 208 6.39 -31.03 -27.30
CA PRO A 208 6.37 -31.53 -28.68
C PRO A 208 7.73 -31.48 -29.37
N ASP A 209 8.63 -30.58 -28.96
CA ASP A 209 10.00 -30.56 -29.46
C ASP A 209 10.82 -31.69 -28.85
N ALA A 210 10.57 -32.08 -27.59
CA ALA A 210 11.23 -33.20 -26.95
C ALA A 210 10.94 -34.54 -27.64
N GLU A 211 9.70 -34.77 -28.11
CA GLU A 211 9.35 -35.95 -28.91
C GLU A 211 10.04 -35.93 -30.28
N LYS A 212 10.14 -34.77 -30.95
CA LYS A 212 10.90 -34.63 -32.19
C LYS A 212 12.38 -34.93 -32.00
N TRP A 213 13.00 -34.42 -30.92
CA TRP A 213 14.39 -34.70 -30.61
C TRP A 213 14.62 -36.18 -30.28
N GLN A 214 13.68 -36.84 -29.58
CA GLN A 214 13.74 -38.28 -29.35
C GLN A 214 13.60 -39.11 -30.63
N GLN A 215 12.78 -38.68 -31.61
CA GLN A 215 12.72 -39.33 -32.92
C GLN A 215 14.04 -39.15 -33.69
N VAL A 216 14.55 -37.91 -33.77
CA VAL A 216 15.78 -37.61 -34.52
C VAL A 216 17.00 -38.35 -33.97
N PHE A 217 17.20 -38.38 -32.66
CA PHE A 217 18.36 -39.04 -32.06
C PHE A 217 18.15 -40.53 -31.72
N GLY A 218 16.89 -40.97 -31.61
CA GLY A 218 16.55 -42.38 -31.32
C GLY A 218 16.74 -43.31 -32.52
N ASP A 219 16.71 -42.78 -33.74
CA ASP A 219 16.96 -43.54 -34.98
C ASP A 219 18.47 -43.70 -35.23
N ASP A 220 19.29 -42.70 -34.90
CA ASP A 220 20.76 -42.78 -35.00
C ASP A 220 21.37 -43.81 -34.03
N ALA A 221 20.79 -44.00 -32.85
CA ALA A 221 21.29 -44.96 -31.87
C ALA A 221 20.97 -46.44 -32.22
N ARG A 222 20.02 -46.70 -33.13
CA ARG A 222 19.63 -48.07 -33.54
C ARG A 222 20.34 -48.57 -34.80
N SER A 223 21.09 -47.71 -35.49
CA SER A 223 21.80 -48.06 -36.73
C SER A 223 23.26 -48.49 -36.52
N ARG A 224 23.71 -48.62 -35.26
CA ARG A 224 25.02 -49.15 -34.86
C ARG A 224 24.85 -50.46 -34.10
#